data_AF-A0A355KW60-F1
#
_entry.id   AF-A0A355KW60-F1
#
_cell.length_a   1.000
_cell.length_b   1.000
_cell.length_c   1.000
_cell.angle_alpha   90.00
_cell.angle_beta   90.00
_cell.angle_gamma   90.00
#
_symmetry.space_group_name_H-M   'P 1'
#
loop_
_entity.id
_entity.type
_entity.pdbx_description
1 polymer ?
#
loop_
_entity_poly.entity_id
_entity_poly.type
_entity_poly.pdbx_seq_one_letter_code
_entity_poly.pdbx_strand_id
1 'polypeptide(L)'
;MNLDRIIAVRTDKTVYRDGDRCLKVFNEDFSKADVLNEALNQARVEETGLNIPKILEVTVIDGKWTIVSEFIKGKTLARLMEENPEKKDEYLSLFVDLQLQMHSKTCKGLTKLKDKMNRK
;
A
#
# COMPACT_ATOMS: atom_id res chain seq x y z
N MET A 1 1.11 11.90 -16.33
CA MET A 1 1.21 10.58 -15.68
C MET A 1 1.53 9.56 -16.75
N ASN A 2 2.58 8.77 -16.58
CA ASN A 2 2.99 7.72 -17.51
C ASN A 2 2.46 6.35 -17.02
N LEU A 3 1.76 5.60 -17.89
CA LEU A 3 1.17 4.29 -17.60
C LEU A 3 1.85 3.13 -18.37
N ASP A 4 3.07 3.33 -18.85
CA ASP A 4 3.76 2.35 -19.71
C ASP A 4 4.39 1.22 -18.90
N ARG A 5 4.75 1.50 -17.63
CA ARG A 5 5.43 0.53 -16.76
C ARG A 5 4.50 -0.08 -15.75
N ILE A 6 3.85 -1.17 -16.14
CA ILE A 6 3.04 -1.99 -15.24
C ILE A 6 3.96 -2.75 -14.28
N ILE A 7 3.68 -2.66 -12.98
CA ILE A 7 4.39 -3.40 -11.93
C ILE A 7 3.51 -4.43 -11.22
N ALA A 8 2.18 -4.32 -11.33
CA ALA A 8 1.26 -5.37 -10.93
C ALA A 8 -0.10 -5.24 -11.63
N VAL A 9 -0.70 -6.36 -12.03
CA VAL A 9 -2.09 -6.44 -12.51
C VAL A 9 -2.90 -7.26 -11.51
N ARG A 10 -4.12 -6.80 -11.21
CA ARG A 10 -5.12 -7.49 -10.38
C ARG A 10 -6.48 -7.34 -11.06
N THR A 11 -7.46 -8.14 -10.63
CA THR A 11 -8.81 -8.15 -11.22
C THR A 11 -9.47 -6.77 -11.19
N ASP A 12 -9.28 -6.01 -10.13
CA ASP A 12 -9.99 -4.77 -9.82
C ASP A 12 -9.14 -3.50 -9.98
N LYS A 13 -7.84 -3.65 -10.31
CA LYS A 13 -6.88 -2.55 -10.37
C LYS A 13 -5.60 -2.93 -11.08
N THR A 14 -4.92 -1.93 -11.62
CA THR A 14 -3.55 -2.05 -12.16
C THR A 14 -2.63 -1.06 -11.46
N VAL A 15 -1.41 -1.49 -11.15
CA VAL A 15 -0.39 -0.67 -10.52
C VAL A 15 0.72 -0.37 -11.51
N TYR A 16 1.01 0.92 -11.69
CA TYR A 16 2.03 1.43 -12.59
C TYR A 16 3.13 2.16 -11.82
N ARG A 17 4.28 2.31 -12.46
CA ARG A 17 5.37 3.13 -11.98
C ARG A 17 5.65 4.30 -12.94
N ASP A 18 5.59 5.51 -12.42
CA ASP A 18 5.95 6.75 -13.13
C ASP A 18 7.10 7.43 -12.39
N GLY A 19 8.35 7.14 -12.80
CA GLY A 19 9.55 7.60 -12.09
C GLY A 19 9.61 7.11 -10.64
N ASP A 20 9.51 8.05 -9.70
CA ASP A 20 9.48 7.82 -8.25
C ASP A 20 8.04 7.78 -7.69
N ARG A 21 7.04 7.68 -8.56
CA ARG A 21 5.62 7.55 -8.20
C ARG A 21 5.10 6.15 -8.50
N CYS A 22 4.20 5.68 -7.64
CA CYS A 22 3.42 4.47 -7.79
C CYS A 22 1.96 4.87 -8.03
N LEU A 23 1.36 4.41 -9.13
CA LEU A 23 0.00 4.76 -9.52
C LEU A 23 -0.88 3.51 -9.38
N LYS A 24 -1.76 3.50 -8.39
CA LYS A 24 -2.78 2.46 -8.21
C LYS A 24 -4.06 2.90 -8.90
N VAL A 25 -4.26 2.46 -10.14
CA VAL A 25 -5.43 2.78 -10.97
C VAL A 25 -6.49 1.71 -10.76
N PHE A 26 -7.66 2.12 -10.27
CA PHE A 26 -8.80 1.24 -10.02
C PHE A 26 -9.66 1.09 -11.27
N ASN A 27 -10.46 0.03 -11.38
CA ASN A 27 -11.43 -0.10 -12.46
C ASN A 27 -12.56 0.95 -12.34
N GLU A 28 -13.33 1.16 -13.40
CA GLU A 28 -14.36 2.21 -13.49
C GLU A 28 -15.51 2.02 -12.50
N ASP A 29 -15.80 0.77 -12.15
CA ASP A 29 -16.86 0.36 -11.22
C ASP A 29 -16.45 0.46 -9.75
N PHE A 30 -15.21 0.86 -9.46
CA PHE A 30 -14.71 0.93 -8.10
C PHE A 30 -15.35 2.10 -7.33
N SER A 31 -15.76 1.82 -6.09
CA SER A 31 -16.41 2.80 -5.22
C SER A 31 -15.48 3.97 -4.90
N LYS A 32 -15.91 5.19 -5.28
CA LYS A 32 -15.24 6.44 -4.88
C LYS A 32 -15.00 6.51 -3.36
N ALA A 33 -15.98 6.06 -2.57
CA ALA A 33 -15.88 6.08 -1.12
C ALA A 33 -14.76 5.16 -0.61
N ASP A 34 -14.58 3.99 -1.24
CA ASP A 34 -13.53 3.04 -0.86
C ASP A 34 -12.14 3.56 -1.25
N VAL A 35 -11.99 4.17 -2.43
CA VAL A 35 -10.73 4.80 -2.86
C VAL A 35 -10.33 5.92 -1.89
N LEU A 36 -11.25 6.84 -1.59
CA LEU A 36 -10.97 7.96 -0.68
C LEU A 36 -10.68 7.48 0.74
N ASN A 37 -11.38 6.43 1.21
CA ASN A 37 -11.12 5.84 2.52
C ASN A 37 -9.76 5.14 2.57
N GLU A 38 -9.32 4.49 1.50
CA GLU A 38 -7.97 3.92 1.41
C GLU A 38 -6.90 5.01 1.53
N ALA A 39 -7.00 6.06 0.71
CA ALA A 39 -6.06 7.18 0.74
C ALA A 39 -6.04 7.86 2.12
N LEU A 40 -7.21 8.09 2.72
CA LEU A 40 -7.33 8.68 4.06
C LEU A 40 -6.67 7.81 5.14
N ASN A 41 -6.88 6.49 5.10
CA ASN A 41 -6.26 5.59 6.07
C ASN A 41 -4.73 5.61 5.94
N GLN A 42 -4.19 5.63 4.72
CA GLN A 42 -2.75 5.72 4.52
C GLN A 42 -2.18 7.05 5.00
N ALA A 43 -2.78 8.18 4.60
CA ALA A 43 -2.37 9.51 5.05
C ALA A 43 -2.34 9.64 6.59
N ARG A 44 -3.32 9.04 7.29
CA ARG A 44 -3.34 9.00 8.76
C ARG A 44 -2.24 8.11 9.37
N VAL A 45 -1.85 7.04 8.69
CA VAL A 45 -0.79 6.15 9.16
C VAL A 45 0.58 6.78 8.94
N GLU A 46 0.76 7.64 7.94
CA GLU A 46 2.02 8.38 7.71
C GLU A 46 2.44 9.18 8.94
N GLU A 47 1.47 9.75 9.68
CA GLU A 47 1.70 10.51 10.91
C GLU A 47 2.24 9.67 12.08
N THR A 48 2.24 8.33 11.96
CA THR A 48 2.71 7.43 13.04
C THR A 48 4.23 7.20 13.05
N GLY A 49 4.92 7.71 12.03
CA GLY A 49 6.37 7.50 11.84
C GLY A 49 6.73 6.08 11.39
N LEU A 50 5.77 5.31 10.87
CA LEU A 50 6.07 4.06 10.17
C LEU A 50 6.75 4.36 8.84
N ASN A 51 7.69 3.49 8.45
CA ASN A 51 8.38 3.61 7.16
C ASN A 51 7.47 3.08 6.04
N ILE A 52 6.53 3.91 5.61
CA ILE A 52 5.56 3.60 4.56
C ILE A 52 5.60 4.66 3.45
N PRO A 53 5.17 4.34 2.23
CA PRO A 53 5.09 5.32 1.15
C PRO A 53 4.08 6.41 1.48
N LYS A 54 4.40 7.66 1.18
CA LYS A 54 3.46 8.78 1.34
C LYS A 54 2.47 8.85 0.19
N ILE A 55 1.25 9.26 0.50
CA ILE A 55 0.26 9.68 -0.49
C ILE A 55 0.68 11.02 -1.06
N LEU A 56 0.71 11.10 -2.40
CA LEU A 56 1.05 12.31 -3.13
C LEU A 56 -0.22 13.00 -3.67
N GLU A 57 -1.16 12.21 -4.18
CA GLU A 57 -2.43 12.71 -4.74
C GLU A 57 -3.46 11.59 -4.89
N VAL A 58 -4.74 11.99 -4.95
CA VAL A 58 -5.85 11.15 -5.41
C VAL A 58 -6.46 11.85 -6.62
N THR A 59 -6.54 11.15 -7.75
CA THR A 59 -6.95 11.74 -9.03
C THR A 59 -7.81 10.77 -9.84
N VAL A 60 -8.24 11.20 -11.03
CA VAL A 60 -8.92 10.37 -12.03
C VAL A 60 -8.11 10.42 -13.33
N ILE A 61 -7.74 9.25 -13.86
CA ILE A 61 -7.01 9.11 -15.14
C ILE A 61 -7.91 8.27 -16.04
N ASP A 62 -8.24 8.77 -17.24
CA ASP A 62 -9.10 8.06 -18.20
C ASP A 62 -10.41 7.53 -17.58
N GLY A 63 -11.06 8.36 -16.74
CA GLY A 63 -12.29 8.00 -16.03
C GLY A 63 -12.11 7.08 -14.82
N LYS A 64 -10.88 6.63 -14.54
CA LYS A 64 -10.56 5.69 -13.45
C LYS A 64 -9.96 6.38 -12.25
N TRP A 65 -10.54 6.16 -11.08
CA TRP A 65 -9.96 6.61 -9.82
C TRP A 65 -8.55 6.06 -9.66
N THR A 66 -7.64 6.90 -9.18
CA THR A 66 -6.23 6.56 -9.01
C THR A 66 -5.70 7.15 -7.70
N ILE A 67 -5.00 6.32 -6.92
CA ILE A 67 -4.19 6.78 -5.80
C ILE A 67 -2.74 6.81 -6.25
N VAL A 68 -2.06 7.94 -6.05
CA VAL A 68 -0.65 8.10 -6.35
C VAL A 68 0.13 8.23 -5.05
N SER A 69 1.18 7.42 -4.92
CA SER A 69 2.07 7.40 -3.76
C SER A 69 3.54 7.38 -4.18
N GLU A 70 4.44 7.52 -3.21
CA GLU A 70 5.87 7.29 -3.44
C GLU A 70 6.12 5.84 -3.89
N PHE A 71 6.98 5.66 -4.89
CA PHE A 71 7.46 4.34 -5.27
C PHE A 71 8.68 3.95 -4.42
N ILE A 72 8.57 2.84 -3.68
CA ILE A 72 9.68 2.32 -2.88
C ILE A 72 10.42 1.25 -3.68
N LYS A 73 11.68 1.55 -4.03
CA LYS A 73 12.57 0.60 -4.70
C LYS A 73 13.07 -0.45 -3.70
N GLY A 74 12.87 -1.72 -4.02
CA GLY A 74 13.38 -2.82 -3.20
C GLY A 74 12.88 -4.18 -3.67
N LYS A 75 13.35 -5.24 -2.99
CA LYS A 75 12.79 -6.59 -3.12
C LYS A 75 11.86 -6.84 -1.93
N THR A 76 10.80 -7.62 -2.15
CA THR A 76 9.94 -8.07 -1.05
C THR A 76 10.71 -9.03 -0.16
N LEU A 77 10.34 -9.12 1.12
CA LEU A 77 10.91 -10.11 2.03
C LEU A 77 10.75 -11.54 1.50
N ALA A 78 9.61 -11.87 0.90
CA ALA A 78 9.37 -13.16 0.27
C ALA A 78 10.43 -13.47 -0.82
N ARG A 79 10.68 -12.52 -1.73
CA ARG A 79 11.70 -12.70 -2.78
C ARG A 79 13.11 -12.81 -2.19
N LEU A 80 13.42 -12.06 -1.14
CA LEU A 80 14.71 -12.17 -0.45
C LEU A 80 14.91 -13.55 0.19
N MET A 81 13.87 -14.11 0.79
CA MET A 81 13.89 -15.48 1.35
C MET A 81 14.04 -16.55 0.26
N GLU A 82 13.41 -16.37 -0.90
CA GLU A 82 13.57 -17.28 -2.05
C GLU A 82 14.98 -17.24 -2.64
N GLU A 83 15.54 -16.03 -2.80
CA GLU A 83 16.88 -15.83 -3.39
C GLU A 83 18.03 -16.16 -2.41
N ASN A 84 17.79 -16.12 -1.10
CA ASN A 84 18.80 -16.38 -0.05
C ASN A 84 18.23 -17.32 1.03
N PRO A 85 18.02 -18.61 0.74
CA PRO A 85 17.39 -19.55 1.67
C PRO A 85 18.11 -19.69 3.01
N GLU A 86 19.43 -19.47 3.04
CA GLU A 86 20.26 -19.50 4.23
C GLU A 86 20.00 -18.33 5.20
N LYS A 87 19.40 -17.24 4.70
CA LYS A 87 19.01 -16.07 5.49
C LYS A 87 17.52 -16.03 5.84
N LYS A 88 16.79 -17.11 5.57
CA LYS A 88 15.34 -17.16 5.78
C LYS A 88 14.94 -16.78 7.21
N ASP A 89 15.66 -17.29 8.20
CA ASP A 89 15.37 -17.01 9.61
C ASP A 89 15.59 -15.53 9.95
N GLU A 90 16.64 -14.91 9.44
CA GLU A 90 16.90 -13.46 9.59
C GLU A 90 15.74 -12.63 9.01
N TYR A 91 15.29 -12.95 7.80
CA TYR A 91 14.18 -12.24 7.18
C TYR A 91 12.83 -12.49 7.88
N LEU A 92 12.64 -13.67 8.48
CA LEU A 92 11.45 -13.98 9.28
C LEU A 92 11.46 -13.18 10.59
N SER A 93 12.62 -13.05 11.25
CA SER A 93 12.77 -12.16 12.40
C SER A 93 12.44 -10.72 12.04
N LEU A 94 12.99 -10.20 10.93
CA LEU A 94 12.66 -8.86 10.44
C LEU A 94 11.17 -8.69 10.14
N PHE A 95 10.52 -9.69 9.54
CA PHE A 95 9.07 -9.66 9.31
C PHE A 95 8.30 -9.52 10.63
N VAL A 96 8.67 -10.29 11.66
CA VAL A 96 8.06 -10.21 12.99
C VAL A 96 8.29 -8.83 13.63
N ASP A 97 9.50 -8.31 13.57
CA ASP A 97 9.84 -6.99 14.13
C ASP A 97 9.02 -5.87 13.47
N LEU A 98 8.83 -5.92 12.15
CA LEU A 98 7.97 -4.98 11.43
C LEU A 98 6.52 -5.05 11.90
N GLN A 99 5.99 -6.26 12.14
CA GLN A 99 4.63 -6.43 12.66
C GLN A 99 4.50 -5.86 14.08
N LEU A 100 5.47 -6.12 14.96
CA LEU A 100 5.51 -5.57 16.32
C LEU A 100 5.59 -4.05 16.30
N GLN A 101 6.45 -3.48 15.44
CA GLN A 101 6.56 -2.04 15.26
C GLN A 101 5.24 -1.43 14.80
N MET A 102 4.58 -2.02 13.79
CA MET A 102 3.28 -1.57 13.31
C MET A 102 2.22 -1.58 14.41
N HIS A 103 2.11 -2.68 15.17
CA HIS A 103 1.12 -2.81 16.24
C HIS A 103 1.39 -1.92 17.46
N SER A 104 2.63 -1.45 17.65
CA SER A 104 2.96 -0.49 18.72
C SER A 104 2.39 0.92 18.47
N LYS A 105 1.98 1.24 17.24
CA LYS A 105 1.50 2.58 16.87
C LYS A 105 0.03 2.75 17.19
N THR A 106 -0.32 3.96 17.64
CA THR A 106 -1.71 4.39 17.81
C THR A 106 -2.09 5.39 16.73
N CYS A 107 -3.20 5.16 16.03
CA CYS A 107 -3.77 6.12 15.09
C CYS A 107 -5.27 6.29 15.37
N LYS A 108 -5.62 7.36 16.10
CA LYS A 108 -7.00 7.58 16.62
C LYS A 108 -8.05 7.74 15.52
N GLY A 109 -7.65 8.16 14.31
CA GLY A 109 -8.55 8.35 13.18
C GLY A 109 -8.98 7.05 12.49
N LEU A 110 -8.29 5.92 12.72
CA LEU A 110 -8.65 4.66 12.08
C LEU A 110 -9.85 4.01 12.77
N THR A 111 -10.74 3.41 11.97
CA THR A 111 -11.82 2.60 12.52
C THR A 111 -11.25 1.34 13.17
N LYS A 112 -11.81 0.95 14.32
CA LYS A 112 -11.41 -0.29 15.00
C LYS A 112 -11.61 -1.48 14.07
N LEU A 113 -10.63 -2.37 14.04
CA LEU A 113 -10.69 -3.59 13.23
C LEU A 113 -11.93 -4.43 13.58
N LYS A 114 -12.25 -4.57 14.86
CA LYS A 114 -13.46 -5.28 15.33
C LYS A 114 -14.74 -4.75 14.66
N ASP A 115 -14.93 -3.43 14.67
CA ASP A 115 -16.13 -2.81 14.11
C ASP A 115 -16.18 -2.97 12.58
N LYS A 116 -15.02 -2.94 11.92
CA LYS A 116 -14.92 -3.21 10.48
C LYS A 116 -15.30 -4.65 10.14
N MET A 117 -14.87 -5.62 10.94
CA MET A 117 -15.18 -7.04 10.71
C MET A 117 -16.64 -7.38 10.98
N ASN A 118 -17.30 -6.70 11.92
CA ASN A 118 -18.73 -6.90 12.19
C ASN A 118 -19.66 -6.37 11.08
N ARG A 119 -19.16 -5.48 10.20
CA ARG A 119 -19.93 -4.92 9.07
C ARG A 119 -19.83 -5.75 7.78
N LYS A 120 -18.91 -6.71 7.74
CA LYS A 120 -18.71 -7.62 6.60
C LYS A 120 -19.48 -8.91 6.82
#